data_AF-A0A6A5SEQ9-F1
#
_entry.id   AF-A0A6A5SEQ9-F1
#
_cell.length_a   1.000
_cell.length_b   1.000
_cell.length_c   1.000
_cell.angle_alpha   90.00
_cell.angle_beta   90.00
_cell.angle_gamma   90.00
#
_symmetry.space_group_name_H-M   'P 1'
#
loop_
_entity.id
_entity.type
_entity.pdbx_description
1 polymer ?
#
loop_
_entity_poly.entity_id
_entity_poly.type
_entity_poly.pdbx_seq_one_letter_code
_entity_poly.pdbx_strand_id
1 'polypeptide(L)'
;MTIQEQFGLVEQLMQFEAELASIQFPAKGSLYLCESMTDVEPWVALDRTVDPSGQFCIGPSCERAWSAQGKMMAPPSQVKNGPWPNLSSFGLALLERERLRIGQQSLVSTFGPPRGSVDEQFAVLNMAKGVMSRLETVTLINRVSRPVLWHTDLHMGNIYSKPEDPTKICSLIDWQSIVVSPLYLQARFPEFLSVDDDYVLGLTEEPKLPQDYQDMDANDKKLAELKFEYTKMSKFYELSTANQHLQAHHAFLMPQFTRELFIRCGEVSEEGAIPLRACLIEFADAWNELGFLGECPLSFSEDIRKHDQLFQDYRDFHRVQEIARKLLSTDSEGWISPQLDFAERQRMNTELLQEIMRRSNEYNKATEVIRSIWPFREKA
;
A
#
# COMPACT_ATOMS: atom_id res chain seq x y z
N MET A 1 3.03 2.64 30.64
CA MET A 1 3.79 3.67 29.93
C MET A 1 3.03 4.99 30.08
N THR A 2 3.67 6.05 30.55
CA THR A 2 3.11 7.40 30.61
C THR A 2 3.14 8.05 29.22
N ILE A 3 2.42 9.16 29.03
CA ILE A 3 2.45 9.93 27.76
C ILE A 3 3.89 10.38 27.45
N GLN A 4 4.63 10.87 28.45
CA GLN A 4 6.02 11.30 28.25
C GLN A 4 6.93 10.15 27.81
N GLU A 5 6.72 8.94 28.37
CA GLU A 5 7.47 7.76 27.95
C GLU A 5 7.12 7.34 26.50
N GLN A 6 5.87 7.51 26.06
CA GLN A 6 5.47 7.26 24.68
C GLN A 6 6.18 8.20 23.71
N PHE A 7 6.31 9.50 24.03
CA PHE A 7 7.10 10.44 23.22
C PHE A 7 8.57 9.99 23.12
N GLY A 8 9.16 9.54 24.23
CA GLY A 8 10.53 9.01 24.23
C GLY A 8 10.68 7.74 23.38
N LEU A 9 9.69 6.84 23.41
CA LEU A 9 9.67 5.65 22.56
C LEU A 9 9.61 6.04 21.07
N VAL A 10 8.74 6.99 20.71
CA VAL A 10 8.58 7.49 19.34
C VAL A 10 9.87 8.16 18.86
N GLU A 11 10.53 8.95 19.70
CA GLU A 11 11.81 9.58 19.37
C GLU A 11 12.89 8.53 19.05
N GLN A 12 12.98 7.46 19.85
CA GLN A 12 13.95 6.40 19.58
C GLN A 12 13.59 5.60 18.32
N LEU A 13 12.31 5.31 18.10
CA LEU A 13 11.86 4.64 16.87
C LEU A 13 12.27 5.45 15.64
N MET A 14 12.13 6.78 15.71
CA MET A 14 12.51 7.67 14.62
C MET A 14 14.00 7.63 14.31
N GLN A 15 14.83 7.53 15.34
CA GLN A 15 16.26 7.35 15.15
C GLN A 15 16.56 6.05 14.39
N PHE A 16 15.91 4.94 14.74
CA PHE A 16 16.07 3.68 14.02
C PHE A 16 15.62 3.78 12.56
N GLU A 17 14.45 4.37 12.29
CA GLU A 17 13.95 4.55 10.91
C GLU A 17 14.88 5.45 10.08
N ALA A 18 15.43 6.52 10.67
CA ALA A 18 16.40 7.40 10.02
C ALA A 18 17.72 6.68 9.72
N GLU A 19 18.23 5.87 10.66
CA GLU A 19 19.43 5.05 10.47
C GLU A 19 19.24 4.05 9.33
N LEU A 20 18.12 3.31 9.30
CA LEU A 20 17.82 2.36 8.22
C LEU A 20 17.65 3.05 6.86
N ALA A 21 16.96 4.19 6.83
CA ALA A 21 16.76 4.94 5.59
C ALA A 21 18.06 5.59 5.09
N SER A 22 19.05 5.82 5.96
CA SER A 22 20.37 6.37 5.58
C SER A 22 21.25 5.39 4.81
N ILE A 23 20.97 4.09 4.91
CA ILE A 23 21.72 3.03 4.23
C ILE A 23 21.60 3.21 2.71
N GLN A 24 22.76 3.30 2.03
CA GLN A 24 22.82 3.47 0.58
C GLN A 24 22.75 2.10 -0.11
N PHE A 25 21.54 1.68 -0.48
CA PHE A 25 21.34 0.47 -1.26
C PHE A 25 21.54 0.74 -2.77
N PRO A 26 22.17 -0.20 -3.51
CA PRO A 26 22.43 -0.04 -4.94
C PRO A 26 21.20 -0.25 -5.83
N ALA A 27 20.17 -0.97 -5.33
CA ALA A 27 19.00 -1.36 -6.09
C ALA A 27 17.82 -1.74 -5.18
N LYS A 28 16.64 -1.91 -5.77
CA LYS A 28 15.43 -2.46 -5.14
C LYS A 28 15.42 -3.97 -5.30
N GLY A 29 14.97 -4.70 -4.28
CA GLY A 29 15.00 -6.15 -4.21
C GLY A 29 15.10 -6.63 -2.76
N SER A 30 15.56 -7.86 -2.56
CA SER A 30 15.78 -8.40 -1.21
C SER A 30 17.27 -8.47 -0.86
N LEU A 31 17.57 -8.41 0.43
CA LEU A 31 18.93 -8.53 0.95
C LEU A 31 19.31 -10.02 1.05
N TYR A 32 20.47 -10.38 0.49
CA TYR A 32 21.00 -11.74 0.53
C TYR A 32 22.45 -11.74 0.99
N LEU A 33 22.89 -12.91 1.47
CA LEU A 33 24.30 -13.22 1.54
C LEU A 33 24.81 -13.52 0.12
N CYS A 34 25.94 -12.90 -0.26
CA CYS A 34 26.57 -13.11 -1.57
C CYS A 34 26.82 -14.60 -1.86
N GLU A 35 27.19 -15.39 -0.84
CA GLU A 35 27.43 -16.84 -0.97
C GLU A 35 26.17 -17.67 -1.25
N SER A 36 24.98 -17.12 -0.98
CA SER A 36 23.70 -17.77 -1.26
C SER A 36 23.22 -17.50 -2.69
N MET A 37 23.85 -16.57 -3.41
CA MET A 37 23.49 -16.25 -4.79
C MET A 37 24.09 -17.24 -5.76
N THR A 38 23.31 -17.62 -6.78
CA THR A 38 23.80 -18.42 -7.91
C THR A 38 24.21 -17.52 -9.07
N ASP A 39 25.07 -18.00 -9.97
CA ASP A 39 25.46 -17.26 -11.18
C ASP A 39 24.30 -17.02 -12.17
N VAL A 40 23.13 -17.62 -11.91
CA VAL A 40 21.94 -17.54 -12.78
C VAL A 40 21.09 -16.32 -12.44
N GLU A 41 21.07 -15.89 -11.18
CA GLU A 41 20.23 -14.79 -10.71
C GLU A 41 21.03 -13.48 -10.70
N PRO A 42 20.48 -12.37 -11.22
CA PRO A 42 21.15 -11.09 -11.13
C PRO A 42 21.19 -10.61 -9.67
N TRP A 43 22.32 -10.03 -9.28
CA TRP A 43 22.50 -9.40 -7.98
C TRP A 43 23.51 -8.27 -8.06
N VAL A 44 23.52 -7.39 -7.05
CA VAL A 44 24.48 -6.29 -6.94
C VAL A 44 25.00 -6.19 -5.50
N ALA A 45 26.32 -6.18 -5.33
CA ALA A 45 26.95 -6.04 -4.03
C ALA A 45 26.62 -4.67 -3.39
N LEU A 46 26.51 -4.63 -2.07
CA LEU A 46 26.46 -3.36 -1.34
C LEU A 46 27.82 -2.64 -1.43
N ASP A 47 27.79 -1.33 -1.24
CA ASP A 47 29.03 -0.54 -1.15
C ASP A 47 29.83 -0.94 0.09
N ARG A 48 31.17 -0.96 -0.03
CA ARG A 48 32.09 -1.31 1.05
C ARG A 48 32.04 -0.34 2.24
N THR A 49 31.52 0.86 2.07
CA THR A 49 31.28 1.80 3.18
C THR A 49 30.13 1.35 4.07
N VAL A 50 29.14 0.66 3.50
CA VAL A 50 27.97 0.11 4.22
C VAL A 50 28.26 -1.30 4.69
N ASP A 51 28.91 -2.10 3.85
CA ASP A 51 29.25 -3.50 4.10
C ASP A 51 30.77 -3.73 3.91
N PRO A 52 31.59 -3.45 4.93
CA PRO A 52 33.05 -3.63 4.85
C PRO A 52 33.46 -5.07 4.56
N SER A 53 32.72 -6.07 5.09
CA SER A 53 33.01 -7.48 4.83
C SER A 53 32.62 -7.90 3.40
N GLY A 54 31.66 -7.20 2.78
CA GLY A 54 31.16 -7.47 1.42
C GLY A 54 30.43 -8.80 1.34
N GLN A 55 29.75 -9.15 2.43
CA GLN A 55 28.99 -10.37 2.55
C GLN A 55 27.57 -10.23 2.01
N PHE A 56 27.09 -9.00 1.79
CA PHE A 56 25.72 -8.71 1.44
C PHE A 56 25.57 -8.16 0.01
N CYS A 57 24.47 -8.56 -0.63
CA CYS A 57 24.05 -8.05 -1.92
C CYS A 57 22.54 -7.84 -1.97
N ILE A 58 22.09 -7.03 -2.92
CA ILE A 58 20.68 -6.96 -3.32
C ILE A 58 20.45 -7.91 -4.49
N GLY A 59 19.57 -8.89 -4.28
CA GLY A 59 19.15 -9.87 -5.26
C GLY A 59 17.69 -9.67 -5.69
N PRO A 60 17.07 -10.69 -6.30
CA PRO A 60 15.65 -10.67 -6.65
C PRO A 60 14.74 -10.42 -5.44
N SER A 61 13.57 -9.81 -5.63
CA SER A 61 12.59 -9.65 -4.56
C SER A 61 12.01 -10.99 -4.13
N CYS A 62 11.96 -11.23 -2.82
CA CYS A 62 11.32 -12.40 -2.21
C CYS A 62 9.82 -12.19 -1.94
N GLU A 63 9.25 -11.02 -2.26
CA GLU A 63 7.84 -10.78 -1.98
C GLU A 63 6.97 -11.77 -2.76
N ARG A 64 5.87 -12.20 -2.12
CA ARG A 64 4.91 -13.14 -2.72
C ARG A 64 4.39 -12.65 -4.06
N ALA A 65 4.25 -11.33 -4.24
CA ALA A 65 3.82 -10.72 -5.49
C ALA A 65 4.76 -11.01 -6.67
N TRP A 66 6.03 -11.33 -6.43
CA TRP A 66 7.02 -11.70 -7.45
C TRP A 66 7.29 -13.21 -7.51
N SER A 67 6.84 -13.97 -6.52
CA SER A 67 7.00 -15.43 -6.49
C SER A 67 6.09 -16.12 -7.50
N ALA A 68 6.66 -17.10 -8.22
CA ALA A 68 5.93 -17.95 -9.15
C ALA A 68 4.92 -18.90 -8.45
N GLN A 69 5.08 -19.13 -7.13
CA GLN A 69 4.38 -20.20 -6.39
C GLN A 69 2.87 -20.00 -6.21
N GLY A 70 2.32 -18.81 -6.48
CA GLY A 70 0.90 -18.53 -6.22
C GLY A 70 -0.04 -18.74 -7.41
N LYS A 71 0.33 -18.24 -8.61
CA LYS A 71 -0.60 -18.10 -9.75
C LYS A 71 0.05 -18.09 -11.14
N MET A 72 1.38 -18.20 -11.25
CA MET A 72 2.08 -18.06 -12.53
C MET A 72 2.55 -19.41 -13.07
N MET A 73 2.23 -19.69 -14.34
CA MET A 73 2.78 -20.82 -15.09
C MET A 73 4.05 -20.43 -15.88
N ALA A 74 4.44 -19.16 -15.84
CA ALA A 74 5.66 -18.68 -16.48
C ALA A 74 6.91 -19.27 -15.78
N PRO A 75 7.93 -19.73 -16.55
CA PRO A 75 9.22 -20.07 -15.97
C PRO A 75 9.79 -18.89 -15.17
N PRO A 76 10.49 -19.13 -14.05
CA PRO A 76 11.15 -18.06 -13.28
C PRO A 76 12.03 -17.15 -14.13
N SER A 77 12.59 -17.65 -15.23
CA SER A 77 13.44 -16.90 -16.17
C SER A 77 12.72 -15.82 -16.98
N GLN A 78 11.38 -15.82 -17.06
CA GLN A 78 10.61 -14.81 -17.79
C GLN A 78 10.23 -13.61 -16.91
N VAL A 79 10.25 -13.76 -15.59
CA VAL A 79 9.87 -12.70 -14.66
C VAL A 79 11.12 -11.96 -14.20
N LYS A 80 11.15 -10.65 -14.46
CA LYS A 80 12.25 -9.79 -14.02
C LYS A 80 12.06 -9.42 -12.54
N ASN A 81 12.40 -10.34 -11.64
CA ASN A 81 12.23 -10.19 -10.19
C ASN A 81 13.22 -9.22 -9.53
N GLY A 82 13.96 -8.44 -10.31
CA GLY A 82 15.01 -7.56 -9.80
C GLY A 82 16.37 -8.27 -9.74
N PRO A 83 17.38 -7.60 -9.17
CA PRO A 83 17.30 -6.28 -8.55
C PRO A 83 17.06 -5.16 -9.57
N TRP A 84 16.35 -4.10 -9.17
CA TRP A 84 16.03 -2.98 -10.05
C TRP A 84 16.81 -1.72 -9.64
N PRO A 85 17.69 -1.18 -10.50
CA PRO A 85 18.55 -0.05 -10.11
C PRO A 85 17.74 1.25 -9.91
N ASN A 86 16.69 1.48 -10.71
CA ASN A 86 15.93 2.72 -10.69
C ASN A 86 14.42 2.47 -10.67
N LEU A 87 13.64 3.51 -10.35
CA LEU A 87 12.18 3.38 -10.22
C LEU A 87 11.50 3.00 -11.55
N SER A 88 12.03 3.47 -12.69
CA SER A 88 11.50 3.12 -14.00
C SER A 88 11.62 1.62 -14.28
N SER A 89 12.81 1.05 -14.05
CA SER A 89 13.06 -0.39 -14.22
C SER A 89 12.18 -1.26 -13.31
N PHE A 90 11.89 -0.80 -12.08
CA PHE A 90 10.95 -1.45 -11.17
C PHE A 90 9.51 -1.40 -11.70
N GLY A 91 9.03 -0.21 -12.08
CA GLY A 91 7.69 -0.03 -12.65
C GLY A 91 7.49 -0.82 -13.95
N LEU A 92 8.47 -0.82 -14.84
CA LEU A 92 8.44 -1.59 -16.08
C LEU A 92 8.40 -3.10 -15.84
N ALA A 93 9.10 -3.59 -14.80
CA ALA A 93 9.03 -5.00 -14.42
C ALA A 93 7.65 -5.39 -13.86
N LEU A 94 6.99 -4.51 -13.10
CA LEU A 94 5.61 -4.73 -12.64
C LEU A 94 4.66 -4.90 -13.82
N LEU A 95 4.75 -4.00 -14.81
CA LEU A 95 3.92 -4.05 -16.02
C LEU A 95 4.15 -5.35 -16.80
N GLU A 96 5.39 -5.75 -17.01
CA GLU A 96 5.70 -6.99 -17.75
C GLU A 96 5.18 -8.23 -17.02
N ARG A 97 5.30 -8.27 -15.69
CA ARG A 97 4.74 -9.34 -14.87
C ARG A 97 3.22 -9.44 -15.04
N GLU A 98 2.50 -8.33 -14.96
CA GLU A 98 1.05 -8.35 -15.13
C GLU A 98 0.64 -8.74 -16.55
N ARG A 99 1.39 -8.33 -17.59
CA ARG A 99 1.14 -8.81 -18.97
C ARG A 99 1.26 -10.32 -19.09
N LEU A 100 2.28 -10.92 -18.48
CA LEU A 100 2.45 -12.38 -18.46
C LEU A 100 1.30 -13.06 -17.73
N ARG A 101 0.85 -12.52 -16.60
CA ARG A 101 -0.30 -13.05 -15.85
C ARG A 101 -1.58 -13.01 -16.65
N ILE A 102 -1.91 -11.87 -17.26
CA ILE A 102 -3.10 -11.71 -18.10
C ILE A 102 -3.08 -12.69 -19.27
N GLY A 103 -1.94 -12.84 -19.95
CA GLY A 103 -1.78 -13.78 -21.06
C GLY A 103 -1.93 -15.26 -20.67
N GLN A 104 -1.76 -15.59 -19.39
CA GLN A 104 -1.87 -16.95 -18.86
C GLN A 104 -3.22 -17.25 -18.19
N GLN A 105 -4.08 -16.25 -18.02
CA GLN A 105 -5.37 -16.47 -17.38
C GLN A 105 -6.27 -17.34 -18.26
N SER A 106 -6.65 -18.51 -17.74
CA SER A 106 -7.77 -19.27 -18.28
C SER A 106 -9.06 -18.47 -18.07
N LEU A 107 -9.91 -18.41 -19.11
CA LEU A 107 -11.26 -17.83 -19.18
C LEU A 107 -11.75 -17.15 -17.90
N VAL A 108 -11.84 -15.81 -17.97
CA VAL A 108 -12.47 -14.85 -17.06
C VAL A 108 -13.27 -15.52 -15.94
N SER A 109 -12.71 -15.51 -14.72
CA SER A 109 -13.52 -15.78 -13.52
C SER A 109 -14.76 -14.88 -13.57
N THR A 110 -15.94 -15.50 -13.59
CA THR A 110 -17.22 -14.78 -13.51
C THR A 110 -17.46 -14.14 -12.13
N PHE A 111 -16.51 -14.34 -11.21
CA PHE A 111 -16.52 -13.84 -9.85
C PHE A 111 -15.31 -12.94 -9.63
N GLY A 112 -15.57 -11.68 -9.29
CA GLY A 112 -14.54 -10.66 -9.05
C GLY A 112 -15.07 -9.26 -9.35
N PRO A 113 -14.23 -8.23 -9.14
CA PRO A 113 -14.58 -6.87 -9.50
C PRO A 113 -14.89 -6.74 -11.01
N PRO A 114 -15.52 -5.65 -11.46
CA PRO A 114 -15.55 -5.30 -12.87
C PRO A 114 -14.11 -5.15 -13.38
N ARG A 115 -13.67 -6.04 -14.29
CA ARG A 115 -12.25 -6.12 -14.71
C ARG A 115 -11.94 -5.51 -16.07
N GLY A 116 -12.95 -5.24 -16.89
CA GLY A 116 -12.77 -4.91 -18.31
C GLY A 116 -12.29 -6.12 -19.13
N SER A 117 -12.25 -5.94 -20.45
CA SER A 117 -11.71 -6.89 -21.41
C SER A 117 -10.18 -7.02 -21.29
N VAL A 118 -9.64 -8.14 -21.78
CA VAL A 118 -8.18 -8.36 -21.85
C VAL A 118 -7.50 -7.26 -22.68
N ASP A 119 -8.13 -6.80 -23.75
CA ASP A 119 -7.62 -5.70 -24.58
C ASP A 119 -7.56 -4.38 -23.81
N GLU A 120 -8.59 -4.05 -23.02
CA GLU A 120 -8.59 -2.88 -22.13
C GLU A 120 -7.48 -2.97 -21.07
N GLN A 121 -7.26 -4.17 -20.49
CA GLN A 121 -6.18 -4.40 -19.53
C GLN A 121 -4.80 -4.17 -20.17
N PHE A 122 -4.55 -4.71 -21.37
CA PHE A 122 -3.30 -4.44 -22.09
C PHE A 122 -3.16 -2.97 -22.50
N ALA A 123 -4.25 -2.30 -22.86
CA ALA A 123 -4.24 -0.88 -23.20
C ALA A 123 -3.82 -0.01 -22.02
N VAL A 124 -4.39 -0.23 -20.82
CA VAL A 124 -4.00 0.54 -19.62
C VAL A 124 -2.57 0.26 -19.18
N LEU A 125 -2.08 -0.98 -19.32
CA LEU A 125 -0.68 -1.31 -19.04
C LEU A 125 0.27 -0.61 -20.04
N ASN A 126 -0.12 -0.48 -21.31
CA ASN A 126 0.66 0.27 -22.30
C ASN A 126 0.68 1.77 -22.00
N MET A 127 -0.44 2.35 -21.54
CA MET A 127 -0.48 3.74 -21.08
C MET A 127 0.45 3.95 -19.88
N ALA A 128 0.35 3.08 -18.86
CA ALA A 128 1.23 3.12 -17.70
C ALA A 128 2.71 2.97 -18.08
N LYS A 129 3.05 2.16 -19.10
CA LYS A 129 4.41 2.05 -19.62
C LYS A 129 4.98 3.39 -20.07
N GLY A 130 4.16 4.24 -20.70
CA GLY A 130 4.54 5.60 -21.10
C GLY A 130 4.94 6.48 -19.92
N VAL A 131 4.23 6.35 -18.79
CA VAL A 131 4.55 7.04 -17.52
C VAL A 131 5.80 6.44 -16.89
N MET A 132 5.84 5.11 -16.70
CA MET A 132 6.93 4.42 -16.00
C MET A 132 8.28 4.66 -16.68
N SER A 133 8.33 4.70 -18.02
CA SER A 133 9.55 4.95 -18.79
C SER A 133 10.14 6.35 -18.58
N ARG A 134 9.36 7.31 -18.07
CA ARG A 134 9.79 8.71 -17.84
C ARG A 134 10.19 8.98 -16.39
N LEU A 135 10.07 7.99 -15.51
CA LEU A 135 10.46 8.12 -14.10
C LEU A 135 11.98 8.20 -13.87
N GLU A 136 12.80 7.96 -14.89
CA GLU A 136 14.24 8.22 -14.84
C GLU A 136 14.59 9.71 -14.88
N THR A 137 13.64 10.56 -15.28
CA THR A 137 13.81 12.03 -15.27
C THR A 137 13.74 12.60 -13.84
N VAL A 138 14.22 13.84 -13.66
CA VAL A 138 14.21 14.53 -12.37
C VAL A 138 12.78 14.97 -12.02
N THR A 139 11.97 14.05 -11.51
CA THR A 139 10.61 14.30 -11.02
C THR A 139 10.57 14.41 -9.49
N LEU A 140 9.48 14.93 -8.94
CA LEU A 140 9.26 14.91 -7.49
C LEU A 140 9.26 13.48 -6.94
N ILE A 141 8.63 12.54 -7.68
CA ILE A 141 8.60 11.12 -7.35
C ILE A 141 10.03 10.57 -7.23
N ASN A 142 10.89 10.81 -8.22
CA ASN A 142 12.25 10.27 -8.23
C ASN A 142 13.06 10.71 -6.99
N ARG A 143 12.89 11.96 -6.54
CA ARG A 143 13.58 12.53 -5.36
C ARG A 143 13.27 11.81 -4.05
N VAL A 144 12.16 11.09 -3.97
CA VAL A 144 11.73 10.30 -2.80
C VAL A 144 11.65 8.80 -3.09
N SER A 145 12.33 8.34 -4.14
CA SER A 145 12.27 6.94 -4.62
C SER A 145 13.58 6.17 -4.47
N ARG A 146 14.51 6.69 -3.67
CA ARG A 146 15.73 5.93 -3.34
C ARG A 146 15.37 4.58 -2.71
N PRO A 147 16.14 3.53 -3.00
CA PRO A 147 15.98 2.24 -2.34
C PRO A 147 16.32 2.40 -0.85
N VAL A 148 15.40 2.02 0.03
CA VAL A 148 15.58 2.04 1.48
C VAL A 148 15.02 0.77 2.08
N LEU A 149 15.39 0.52 3.34
CA LEU A 149 14.73 -0.47 4.19
C LEU A 149 13.83 0.29 5.16
N TRP A 150 12.53 0.00 5.16
CA TRP A 150 11.53 0.64 6.02
C TRP A 150 10.60 -0.42 6.60
N HIS A 151 10.39 -0.43 7.91
CA HIS A 151 9.52 -1.44 8.54
C HIS A 151 8.05 -1.07 8.32
N THR A 152 7.37 -1.79 7.44
CA THR A 152 6.01 -1.44 7.00
C THR A 152 4.88 -1.92 7.91
N ASP A 153 5.21 -2.68 8.96
CA ASP A 153 4.24 -3.30 9.89
C ASP A 153 4.57 -3.01 11.36
N LEU A 154 4.88 -1.75 11.67
CA LEU A 154 5.20 -1.34 13.04
C LEU A 154 3.92 -1.10 13.86
N HIS A 155 3.52 -2.12 14.61
CA HIS A 155 2.54 -2.03 15.68
C HIS A 155 3.18 -2.36 17.02
N MET A 156 2.47 -2.11 18.13
CA MET A 156 3.02 -2.30 19.49
C MET A 156 3.43 -3.75 19.81
N GLY A 157 2.96 -4.74 19.04
CA GLY A 157 3.38 -6.13 19.18
C GLY A 157 4.75 -6.43 18.57
N ASN A 158 5.22 -5.59 17.64
CA ASN A 158 6.51 -5.76 16.96
C ASN A 158 7.64 -4.92 17.60
N ILE A 159 7.36 -4.21 18.71
CA ILE A 159 8.31 -3.34 19.40
C ILE A 159 8.55 -3.85 20.82
N TYR A 160 9.80 -4.24 21.12
CA TYR A 160 10.19 -4.71 22.44
C TYR A 160 11.03 -3.66 23.15
N SER A 161 10.53 -3.13 24.26
CA SER A 161 11.23 -2.18 25.12
C SER A 161 11.86 -2.85 26.34
N LYS A 162 12.81 -2.18 27.01
CA LYS A 162 13.33 -2.63 28.30
C LYS A 162 12.22 -2.62 29.36
N PRO A 163 12.14 -3.64 30.23
CA PRO A 163 11.21 -3.63 31.36
C PRO A 163 11.45 -2.45 32.32
N GLU A 164 12.71 -2.07 32.53
CA GLU A 164 13.11 -1.02 33.48
C GLU A 164 13.01 0.39 32.89
N ASP A 165 13.04 0.51 31.56
CA ASP A 165 12.93 1.78 30.83
C ASP A 165 12.14 1.55 29.53
N PRO A 166 10.81 1.77 29.54
CA PRO A 166 9.95 1.51 28.40
C PRO A 166 10.23 2.45 27.20
N THR A 167 11.04 3.50 27.38
CA THR A 167 11.47 4.37 26.29
C THR A 167 12.61 3.78 25.47
N LYS A 168 13.20 2.66 25.91
CA LYS A 168 14.34 2.00 25.25
C LYS A 168 13.93 0.72 24.54
N ILE A 169 13.78 0.81 23.22
CA ILE A 169 13.66 -0.28 22.26
C ILE A 169 14.94 -1.13 22.32
N CYS A 170 14.75 -2.42 22.61
CA CYS A 170 15.74 -3.47 22.56
C CYS A 170 15.72 -4.22 21.24
N SER A 171 14.54 -4.40 20.66
CA SER A 171 14.35 -5.23 19.48
C SER A 171 13.11 -4.80 18.71
N LEU A 172 13.23 -4.83 17.39
CA LEU A 172 12.12 -4.80 16.44
C LEU A 172 12.07 -6.17 15.77
N ILE A 173 10.89 -6.75 15.62
CA ILE A 173 10.70 -8.10 15.03
C ILE A 173 9.82 -8.01 13.77
N ASP A 174 9.57 -9.17 13.16
CA ASP A 174 8.73 -9.32 11.95
C ASP A 174 9.33 -8.76 10.64
N TRP A 175 10.65 -8.86 10.51
CA TRP A 175 11.39 -8.46 9.31
C TRP A 175 11.19 -9.36 8.08
N GLN A 176 10.52 -10.49 8.23
CA GLN A 176 10.46 -11.58 7.23
C GLN A 176 9.79 -11.19 5.89
N SER A 177 9.00 -10.12 5.87
CA SER A 177 8.33 -9.61 4.67
C SER A 177 8.92 -8.28 4.16
N ILE A 178 9.99 -7.79 4.77
CA ILE A 178 10.58 -6.49 4.44
C ILE A 178 11.57 -6.64 3.29
N VAL A 179 11.47 -5.74 2.32
CA VAL A 179 12.37 -5.65 1.17
C VAL A 179 12.91 -4.24 1.00
N VAL A 180 14.02 -4.12 0.27
CA VAL A 180 14.55 -2.84 -0.16
C VAL A 180 13.70 -2.33 -1.32
N SER A 181 12.95 -1.24 -1.11
CA SER A 181 12.02 -0.69 -2.11
C SER A 181 12.12 0.85 -2.16
N PRO A 182 11.45 1.52 -3.12
CA PRO A 182 11.43 2.97 -3.16
C PRO A 182 10.80 3.53 -1.88
N LEU A 183 11.49 4.49 -1.23
CA LEU A 183 11.07 5.09 0.04
C LEU A 183 9.59 5.53 0.03
N TYR A 184 9.14 6.28 -0.98
CA TYR A 184 7.75 6.73 -1.03
C TYR A 184 6.72 5.63 -1.34
N LEU A 185 7.11 4.39 -1.65
CA LEU A 185 6.14 3.29 -1.70
C LEU A 185 5.98 2.61 -0.33
N GLN A 186 6.95 2.80 0.58
CA GLN A 186 6.99 2.12 1.87
C GLN A 186 6.72 3.04 3.06
N ALA A 187 7.22 4.28 3.03
CA ALA A 187 7.14 5.23 4.13
C ALA A 187 5.67 5.45 4.54
N ARG A 188 5.37 5.17 5.81
CA ARG A 188 4.06 5.30 6.44
C ARG A 188 4.23 5.51 7.94
N PHE A 189 3.20 6.03 8.59
CA PHE A 189 3.17 6.12 10.04
C PHE A 189 3.03 4.70 10.64
N PRO A 190 3.70 4.39 11.76
CA PRO A 190 3.41 3.22 12.57
C PRO A 190 1.92 3.13 12.93
N GLU A 191 1.37 1.91 12.98
CA GLU A 191 -0.08 1.69 13.15
C GLU A 191 -0.63 2.29 14.45
N PHE A 192 0.19 2.29 15.50
CA PHE A 192 -0.20 2.82 16.81
C PHE A 192 -0.26 4.36 16.86
N LEU A 193 0.22 5.05 15.81
CA LEU A 193 0.05 6.48 15.65
C LEU A 193 -1.21 6.71 14.81
N SER A 194 -2.32 7.03 15.48
CA SER A 194 -3.59 7.35 14.81
C SER A 194 -3.40 8.59 13.92
N VAL A 195 -3.59 8.37 12.62
CA VAL A 195 -3.71 9.41 11.60
C VAL A 195 -5.11 9.24 11.04
N ASP A 196 -6.06 9.94 11.66
CA ASP A 196 -7.44 9.98 11.20
C ASP A 196 -7.54 10.74 9.86
N ASP A 197 -8.67 10.58 9.15
CA ASP A 197 -8.91 11.24 7.85
C ASP A 197 -8.82 12.77 7.89
N ASP A 198 -9.00 13.38 9.07
CA ASP A 198 -8.90 14.83 9.29
C ASP A 198 -7.48 15.30 9.63
N TYR A 199 -6.51 14.40 9.70
CA TYR A 199 -5.12 14.76 9.95
C TYR A 199 -4.50 15.46 8.73
N VAL A 200 -4.02 16.68 8.92
CA VAL A 200 -3.35 17.46 7.89
C VAL A 200 -1.83 17.40 8.08
N LEU A 201 -1.14 16.78 7.11
CA LEU A 201 0.33 16.79 7.03
C LEU A 201 0.82 18.21 6.74
N GLY A 202 1.95 18.58 7.34
CA GLY A 202 2.61 19.86 7.13
C GLY A 202 3.50 20.26 8.30
N LEU A 203 4.46 21.16 8.09
CA LEU A 203 5.36 21.59 9.16
C LEU A 203 4.76 22.67 10.07
N THR A 204 3.66 23.31 9.64
CA THR A 204 3.03 24.47 10.31
C THR A 204 1.70 24.15 10.97
N GLU A 205 1.04 23.06 10.58
CA GLU A 205 -0.27 22.70 11.11
C GLU A 205 -0.16 22.24 12.57
N GLU A 206 -0.95 22.82 13.46
CA GLU A 206 -0.96 22.45 14.87
C GLU A 206 -2.18 21.60 15.21
N PRO A 207 -2.04 20.51 15.99
CA PRO A 207 -3.17 19.80 16.56
C PRO A 207 -4.06 20.77 17.33
N LYS A 208 -5.38 20.63 17.17
CA LYS A 208 -6.38 21.47 17.86
C LYS A 208 -7.52 20.60 18.36
N LEU A 209 -8.11 21.01 19.47
CA LEU A 209 -9.39 20.45 19.91
C LEU A 209 -10.50 20.85 18.91
N PRO A 210 -11.59 20.07 18.82
CA PRO A 210 -12.77 20.43 18.03
C PRO A 210 -13.31 21.83 18.39
N GLN A 211 -13.85 22.55 17.41
CA GLN A 211 -14.36 23.91 17.62
C GLN A 211 -15.52 23.96 18.62
N ASP A 212 -16.33 22.91 18.67
CA ASP A 212 -17.48 22.71 19.54
C ASP A 212 -17.11 22.06 20.89
N TYR A 213 -15.82 21.90 21.20
CA TYR A 213 -15.36 21.23 22.43
C TYR A 213 -16.01 21.81 23.70
N GLN A 214 -16.24 23.13 23.77
CA GLN A 214 -16.86 23.73 24.97
C GLN A 214 -18.31 23.28 25.19
N ASP A 215 -19.03 22.99 24.11
CA ASP A 215 -20.45 22.62 24.09
C ASP A 215 -20.67 21.10 24.21
N MET A 216 -19.60 20.30 24.09
CA MET A 216 -19.64 18.85 24.27
C MET A 216 -19.95 18.44 25.72
N ASP A 217 -20.58 17.26 25.86
CA ASP A 217 -20.76 16.63 27.16
C ASP A 217 -19.44 16.06 27.72
N ALA A 218 -19.47 15.61 28.97
CA ALA A 218 -18.25 15.16 29.67
C ALA A 218 -17.58 13.93 29.01
N ASN A 219 -18.34 13.02 28.42
CA ASN A 219 -17.79 11.84 27.76
C ASN A 219 -17.18 12.23 26.41
N ASP A 220 -17.87 13.07 25.65
CA ASP A 220 -17.40 13.57 24.36
C ASP A 220 -16.14 14.43 24.53
N LYS A 221 -16.08 15.27 25.56
CA LYS A 221 -14.87 16.03 25.93
C LYS A 221 -13.69 15.10 26.19
N LYS A 222 -13.90 14.03 26.95
CA LYS A 222 -12.83 13.06 27.27
C LYS A 222 -12.34 12.33 26.02
N LEU A 223 -13.24 12.02 25.09
CA LEU A 223 -12.86 11.42 23.81
C LEU A 223 -12.09 12.42 22.93
N ALA A 224 -12.54 13.67 22.87
CA ALA A 224 -11.86 14.74 22.13
C ALA A 224 -10.45 15.01 22.69
N GLU A 225 -10.29 15.03 24.02
CA GLU A 225 -8.99 15.14 24.68
C GLU A 225 -8.07 13.96 24.36
N LEU A 226 -8.60 12.73 24.39
CA LEU A 226 -7.83 11.54 24.03
C LEU A 226 -7.37 11.57 22.58
N LYS A 227 -8.27 11.93 21.64
CA LYS A 227 -7.94 12.12 20.23
C LYS A 227 -6.86 13.18 20.07
N PHE A 228 -7.01 14.31 20.76
CA PHE A 228 -6.04 15.40 20.74
C PHE A 228 -4.64 14.97 21.21
N GLU A 229 -4.54 14.16 22.27
CA GLU A 229 -3.26 13.58 22.71
C GLU A 229 -2.63 12.67 21.65
N TYR A 230 -3.42 11.80 21.00
CA TYR A 230 -2.92 10.95 19.91
C TYR A 230 -2.47 11.78 18.69
N THR A 231 -3.24 12.81 18.29
CA THR A 231 -2.86 13.71 17.20
C THR A 231 -1.56 14.44 17.49
N LYS A 232 -1.32 14.85 18.74
CA LYS A 232 -0.02 15.43 19.14
C LYS A 232 1.14 14.44 19.00
N MET A 233 0.92 13.17 19.32
CA MET A 233 1.94 12.13 19.15
C MET A 233 2.27 11.91 17.66
N SER A 234 1.24 11.76 16.82
CA SER A 234 1.40 11.66 15.36
C SER A 234 2.10 12.89 14.79
N LYS A 235 1.76 14.09 15.28
CA LYS A 235 2.43 15.31 14.86
C LYS A 235 3.90 15.37 15.27
N PHE A 236 4.21 14.94 16.48
CA PHE A 236 5.58 14.84 16.95
C PHE A 236 6.39 13.86 16.10
N TYR A 237 5.82 12.71 15.73
CA TYR A 237 6.44 11.77 14.80
C TYR A 237 6.70 12.41 13.42
N GLU A 238 5.71 13.12 12.85
CA GLU A 238 5.86 13.81 11.57
C GLU A 238 7.00 14.84 11.60
N LEU A 239 7.01 15.73 12.60
CA LEU A 239 8.01 16.78 12.73
C LEU A 239 9.40 16.20 13.02
N SER A 240 9.46 15.14 13.83
CA SER A 240 10.72 14.41 14.11
C SER A 240 11.24 13.74 12.85
N THR A 241 10.38 13.14 12.02
CA THR A 241 10.75 12.58 10.72
C THR A 241 11.32 13.67 9.82
N ALA A 242 10.69 14.85 9.74
CA ALA A 242 11.18 15.96 8.94
C ALA A 242 12.57 16.43 9.38
N ASN A 243 12.80 16.48 10.70
CA ASN A 243 14.08 16.91 11.28
C ASN A 243 15.20 15.88 11.07
N GLN A 244 14.92 14.59 11.27
CA GLN A 244 15.93 13.53 11.17
C GLN A 244 16.15 13.04 9.73
N HIS A 245 15.09 13.04 8.90
CA HIS A 245 15.10 12.48 7.57
C HIS A 245 14.09 13.16 6.63
N LEU A 246 14.42 14.38 6.20
CA LEU A 246 13.55 15.24 5.37
C LEU A 246 12.93 14.56 4.14
N GLN A 247 13.65 13.64 3.49
CA GLN A 247 13.10 12.92 2.33
C GLN A 247 11.97 11.93 2.69
N ALA A 248 11.94 11.40 3.91
CA ALA A 248 10.82 10.56 4.37
C ALA A 248 9.58 11.43 4.64
N HIS A 249 9.77 12.63 5.18
CA HIS A 249 8.67 13.60 5.30
C HIS A 249 8.11 13.99 3.93
N HIS A 250 8.96 14.30 2.96
CA HIS A 250 8.51 14.53 1.58
C HIS A 250 7.80 13.31 0.97
N ALA A 251 8.19 12.09 1.36
CA ALA A 251 7.51 10.88 0.92
C ALA A 251 6.08 10.78 1.48
N PHE A 252 5.80 11.25 2.70
CA PHE A 252 4.45 11.34 3.26
C PHE A 252 3.57 12.33 2.48
N LEU A 253 4.16 13.42 1.98
CA LEU A 253 3.46 14.46 1.22
C LEU A 253 3.16 14.06 -0.23
N MET A 254 3.68 12.92 -0.71
CA MET A 254 3.41 12.49 -2.08
C MET A 254 1.92 12.17 -2.25
N PRO A 255 1.27 12.68 -3.31
CA PRO A 255 -0.14 12.38 -3.55
C PRO A 255 -0.42 10.88 -3.62
N GLN A 256 -1.48 10.43 -2.96
CA GLN A 256 -1.81 9.01 -2.83
C GLN A 256 -1.91 8.29 -4.18
N PHE A 257 -2.49 8.94 -5.20
CA PHE A 257 -2.64 8.36 -6.55
C PHE A 257 -1.30 7.94 -7.17
N THR A 258 -0.19 8.57 -6.78
CA THR A 258 1.16 8.19 -7.28
C THR A 258 1.61 6.85 -6.73
N ARG A 259 1.27 6.52 -5.48
CA ARG A 259 1.52 5.21 -4.88
C ARG A 259 0.54 4.17 -5.42
N GLU A 260 -0.73 4.54 -5.51
CA GLU A 260 -1.79 3.69 -6.10
C GLU A 260 -1.44 3.30 -7.54
N LEU A 261 -0.84 4.18 -8.34
CA LEU A 261 -0.37 3.82 -9.69
C LEU A 261 0.47 2.54 -9.68
N PHE A 262 1.42 2.39 -8.75
CA PHE A 262 2.26 1.19 -8.66
C PHE A 262 1.50 -0.04 -8.15
N ILE A 263 0.63 0.16 -7.16
CA ILE A 263 -0.24 -0.90 -6.62
C ILE A 263 -1.14 -1.44 -7.74
N ARG A 264 -1.88 -0.56 -8.41
CA ARG A 264 -2.80 -0.92 -9.50
C ARG A 264 -2.07 -1.46 -10.72
N CYS A 265 -0.87 -0.98 -11.03
CA CYS A 265 -0.01 -1.59 -12.05
C CYS A 265 0.35 -3.04 -11.71
N GLY A 266 0.47 -3.38 -10.43
CA GLY A 266 0.78 -4.73 -9.95
C GLY A 266 -0.44 -5.64 -9.75
N GLU A 267 -1.65 -5.12 -9.93
CA GLU A 267 -2.90 -5.82 -9.65
C GLU A 267 -3.81 -5.94 -10.87
N VAL A 268 -3.42 -5.45 -12.06
CA VAL A 268 -4.29 -5.45 -13.25
C VAL A 268 -4.82 -6.85 -13.60
N SER A 269 -4.02 -7.89 -13.40
CA SER A 269 -4.48 -9.26 -13.63
C SER A 269 -5.56 -9.68 -12.63
N GLU A 270 -5.65 -9.11 -11.44
CA GLU A 270 -6.63 -9.47 -10.41
C GLU A 270 -7.82 -8.49 -10.39
N GLU A 271 -7.52 -7.20 -10.39
CA GLU A 271 -8.44 -6.07 -10.22
C GLU A 271 -8.93 -5.48 -11.55
N GLY A 272 -8.24 -5.78 -12.66
CA GLY A 272 -8.60 -5.34 -14.00
C GLY A 272 -8.17 -3.91 -14.35
N ALA A 273 -8.71 -3.41 -15.46
CA ALA A 273 -8.23 -2.18 -16.09
C ALA A 273 -8.73 -0.88 -15.40
N ILE A 274 -9.89 -0.96 -14.74
CA ILE A 274 -10.62 0.20 -14.24
C ILE A 274 -9.82 1.01 -13.20
N PRO A 275 -9.33 0.43 -12.08
CA PRO A 275 -8.64 1.22 -11.07
C PRO A 275 -7.31 1.81 -11.58
N LEU A 276 -6.55 1.08 -12.42
CA LEU A 276 -5.33 1.62 -13.02
C LEU A 276 -5.64 2.81 -13.94
N ARG A 277 -6.72 2.74 -14.73
CA ARG A 277 -7.13 3.84 -15.59
C ARG A 277 -7.49 5.10 -14.79
N ALA A 278 -8.15 4.95 -13.63
CA ALA A 278 -8.45 6.07 -12.74
C ALA A 278 -7.16 6.75 -12.26
N CYS A 279 -6.18 5.96 -11.78
CA CYS A 279 -4.87 6.51 -11.39
C CYS A 279 -4.17 7.23 -12.54
N LEU A 280 -4.25 6.69 -13.77
CA LEU A 280 -3.62 7.33 -14.94
C LEU A 280 -4.29 8.65 -15.35
N ILE A 281 -5.61 8.80 -15.15
CA ILE A 281 -6.30 10.07 -15.38
C ILE A 281 -5.77 11.13 -14.40
N GLU A 282 -5.78 10.83 -13.09
CA GLU A 282 -5.26 11.75 -12.07
C GLU A 282 -3.78 12.09 -12.32
N PHE A 283 -3.00 11.09 -12.74
CA PHE A 283 -1.59 11.29 -13.08
C PHE A 283 -1.41 12.21 -14.30
N ALA A 284 -2.30 12.11 -15.29
CA ALA A 284 -2.26 12.99 -16.46
C ALA A 284 -2.57 14.44 -16.08
N ASP A 285 -3.55 14.66 -15.19
CA ASP A 285 -3.92 15.99 -14.70
C ASP A 285 -2.79 16.62 -13.87
N ALA A 286 -2.11 15.82 -13.04
CA ALA A 286 -1.01 16.26 -12.19
C ALA A 286 0.38 16.23 -12.87
N TRP A 287 0.47 15.93 -14.17
CA TRP A 287 1.74 15.66 -14.87
C TRP A 287 2.82 16.73 -14.66
N ASN A 288 2.44 18.00 -14.85
CA ASN A 288 3.36 19.13 -14.70
C ASN A 288 3.70 19.41 -13.24
N GLU A 289 2.74 19.26 -12.33
CA GLU A 289 2.92 19.49 -10.89
C GLU A 289 3.86 18.47 -10.26
N LEU A 290 3.83 17.23 -10.76
CA LEU A 290 4.77 16.16 -10.38
C LEU A 290 6.20 16.38 -10.91
N GLY A 291 6.40 17.43 -11.72
CA GLY A 291 7.70 17.85 -12.24
C GLY A 291 8.17 17.05 -13.45
N PHE A 292 7.27 16.42 -14.21
CA PHE A 292 7.65 15.76 -15.47
C PHE A 292 7.95 16.79 -16.55
N LEU A 293 8.94 16.47 -17.39
CA LEU A 293 9.31 17.29 -18.54
C LEU A 293 8.58 16.84 -19.81
N GLY A 294 8.20 17.81 -20.65
CA GLY A 294 7.54 17.59 -21.93
C GLY A 294 6.06 17.23 -21.81
N GLU A 295 5.43 17.00 -22.96
CA GLU A 295 3.99 16.71 -23.05
C GLU A 295 3.65 15.37 -22.40
N CYS A 296 2.53 15.33 -21.68
CA CYS A 296 2.00 14.11 -21.07
C CYS A 296 1.76 13.05 -22.17
N PRO A 297 2.29 11.81 -22.03
CA PRO A 297 2.09 10.76 -23.03
C PRO A 297 0.68 10.16 -22.99
N LEU A 298 -0.13 10.52 -21.98
CA LEU A 298 -1.46 10.01 -21.77
C LEU A 298 -2.46 10.89 -22.54
N SER A 299 -3.30 10.24 -23.34
CA SER A 299 -4.40 10.88 -24.05
C SER A 299 -5.65 10.04 -23.88
N PHE A 300 -6.68 10.62 -23.30
CA PHE A 300 -7.97 9.95 -23.12
C PHE A 300 -8.95 10.51 -24.14
N SER A 301 -9.15 9.77 -25.24
CA SER A 301 -10.12 10.12 -26.29
C SER A 301 -11.55 9.65 -25.99
N GLU A 302 -11.73 8.88 -24.92
CA GLU A 302 -13.01 8.32 -24.50
C GLU A 302 -13.77 9.24 -23.54
N ASP A 303 -15.10 9.05 -23.46
CA ASP A 303 -15.96 9.75 -22.52
C ASP A 303 -15.56 9.41 -21.07
N ILE A 304 -14.88 10.34 -20.40
CA ILE A 304 -14.50 10.27 -18.98
C ILE A 304 -15.71 9.88 -18.13
N ARG A 305 -16.93 10.32 -18.51
CA ARG A 305 -18.16 9.96 -17.78
C ARG A 305 -18.47 8.47 -17.81
N LYS A 306 -18.15 7.78 -18.91
CA LYS A 306 -18.30 6.33 -18.99
C LYS A 306 -17.34 5.64 -18.02
N HIS A 307 -16.11 6.16 -17.92
CA HIS A 307 -15.15 5.65 -16.95
C HIS A 307 -15.59 5.91 -15.51
N ASP A 308 -16.09 7.11 -15.19
CA ASP A 308 -16.58 7.45 -13.86
C ASP A 308 -17.68 6.49 -13.40
N GLN A 309 -18.61 6.14 -14.29
CA GLN A 309 -19.65 5.16 -13.99
C GLN A 309 -19.08 3.76 -13.73
N LEU A 310 -18.13 3.30 -14.55
CA LEU A 310 -17.45 2.01 -14.35
C LEU A 310 -16.63 1.99 -13.05
N PHE A 311 -15.98 3.10 -12.71
CA PHE A 311 -15.23 3.26 -11.47
C PHE A 311 -16.15 3.28 -10.26
N GLN A 312 -17.35 3.88 -10.37
CA GLN A 312 -18.36 3.79 -9.32
C GLN A 312 -18.84 2.35 -9.11
N ASP A 313 -19.09 1.59 -10.17
CA ASP A 313 -19.46 0.17 -10.05
C ASP A 313 -18.33 -0.68 -9.42
N TYR A 314 -17.07 -0.38 -9.75
CA TYR A 314 -15.90 -0.97 -9.10
C TYR A 314 -15.87 -0.65 -7.60
N ARG A 315 -16.07 0.62 -7.21
CA ARG A 315 -16.12 1.04 -5.80
C ARG A 315 -17.26 0.38 -5.04
N ASP A 316 -18.44 0.28 -5.65
CA ASP A 316 -19.60 -0.38 -5.06
C ASP A 316 -19.32 -1.86 -4.78
N PHE A 317 -18.65 -2.55 -5.72
CA PHE A 317 -18.22 -3.94 -5.53
C PHE A 317 -17.35 -4.09 -4.27
N HIS A 318 -16.29 -3.28 -4.14
CA HIS A 318 -15.37 -3.35 -2.98
C HIS A 318 -16.03 -2.92 -1.67
N ARG A 319 -16.92 -1.92 -1.71
CA ARG A 319 -17.69 -1.48 -0.55
C ARG A 319 -18.55 -2.62 0.01
N VAL A 320 -19.18 -3.42 -0.85
CA VAL A 320 -19.93 -4.61 -0.42
C VAL A 320 -19.00 -5.64 0.22
N GLN A 321 -17.80 -5.88 -0.34
CA GLN A 321 -16.82 -6.78 0.29
C GLN A 321 -16.41 -6.30 1.69
N GLU A 322 -16.14 -5.01 1.83
CA GLU A 322 -15.70 -4.39 3.09
C GLU A 322 -16.79 -4.45 4.17
N ILE A 323 -18.03 -4.11 3.82
CA ILE A 323 -19.17 -4.21 4.74
C ILE A 323 -19.33 -5.65 5.22
N ALA A 324 -19.26 -6.63 4.33
CA ALA A 324 -19.35 -8.04 4.68
C ALA A 324 -18.24 -8.45 5.66
N ARG A 325 -16.97 -8.12 5.35
CA ARG A 325 -15.82 -8.43 6.22
C ARG A 325 -15.93 -7.80 7.60
N LYS A 326 -16.28 -6.52 7.67
CA LYS A 326 -16.41 -5.77 8.93
C LYS A 326 -17.50 -6.34 9.82
N LEU A 327 -18.69 -6.57 9.27
CA LEU A 327 -19.85 -7.05 10.04
C LEU A 327 -19.74 -8.53 10.43
N LEU A 328 -19.08 -9.33 9.61
CA LEU A 328 -18.86 -10.76 9.90
C LEU A 328 -17.58 -11.03 10.70
N SER A 329 -16.78 -9.99 10.96
CA SER A 329 -15.50 -10.09 11.68
C SER A 329 -14.56 -11.13 11.03
N THR A 330 -14.40 -11.03 9.72
CA THR A 330 -13.66 -11.98 8.88
C THR A 330 -12.74 -11.27 7.89
N ASP A 331 -11.76 -11.99 7.34
CA ASP A 331 -10.85 -11.50 6.31
C ASP A 331 -11.39 -11.77 4.88
N SER A 332 -10.58 -11.52 3.84
CA SER A 332 -10.97 -11.77 2.45
C SER A 332 -11.17 -13.25 2.11
N GLU A 333 -10.58 -14.16 2.89
CA GLU A 333 -10.66 -15.60 2.70
C GLU A 333 -11.81 -16.24 3.50
N GLY A 334 -12.52 -15.45 4.31
CA GLY A 334 -13.57 -15.95 5.19
C GLY A 334 -13.04 -16.56 6.49
N TRP A 335 -11.78 -16.29 6.86
CA TRP A 335 -11.24 -16.74 8.14
C TRP A 335 -11.89 -15.99 9.29
N ILE A 336 -12.26 -16.72 10.34
CA ILE A 336 -12.77 -16.15 11.59
C ILE A 336 -11.92 -16.66 12.76
N SER A 337 -11.88 -15.87 13.84
CA SER A 337 -11.17 -16.29 15.05
C SER A 337 -11.73 -17.62 15.60
N PRO A 338 -10.86 -18.54 16.08
CA PRO A 338 -11.29 -19.77 16.75
C PRO A 338 -12.19 -19.57 17.97
N GLN A 339 -12.23 -18.36 18.54
CA GLN A 339 -13.11 -18.02 19.66
C GLN A 339 -14.56 -17.74 19.23
N LEU A 340 -14.83 -17.57 17.93
CA LEU A 340 -16.16 -17.28 17.38
C LEU A 340 -16.88 -18.57 16.96
N ASP A 341 -18.20 -18.60 17.12
CA ASP A 341 -19.02 -19.72 16.64
C ASP A 341 -19.19 -19.62 15.11
N PHE A 342 -18.66 -20.61 14.39
CA PHE A 342 -18.74 -20.66 12.94
C PHE A 342 -20.18 -20.77 12.41
N ALA A 343 -21.05 -21.54 13.08
CA ALA A 343 -22.45 -21.68 12.66
C ALA A 343 -23.25 -20.38 12.93
N GLU A 344 -22.90 -19.63 13.97
CA GLU A 344 -23.42 -18.28 14.17
C GLU A 344 -22.98 -17.34 13.04
N ARG A 345 -21.69 -17.34 12.68
CA ARG A 345 -21.18 -16.49 11.58
C ARG A 345 -21.76 -16.85 10.22
N GLN A 346 -22.00 -18.13 9.94
CA GLN A 346 -22.73 -18.55 8.73
C GLN A 346 -24.16 -18.03 8.71
N ARG A 347 -24.89 -18.08 9.82
CA ARG A 347 -26.25 -17.51 9.93
C ARG A 347 -26.23 -15.99 9.71
N MET A 348 -25.32 -15.28 10.40
CA MET A 348 -25.14 -13.84 10.22
C MET A 348 -24.82 -13.47 8.76
N ASN A 349 -24.02 -14.27 8.07
CA ASN A 349 -23.71 -14.06 6.66
C ASN A 349 -24.97 -14.13 5.77
N THR A 350 -25.81 -15.14 5.97
CA THR A 350 -27.08 -15.29 5.24
C THR A 350 -28.05 -14.16 5.56
N GLU A 351 -28.20 -13.78 6.84
CA GLU A 351 -29.06 -12.68 7.27
C GLU A 351 -28.58 -11.34 6.71
N LEU A 352 -27.27 -11.09 6.74
CA LEU A 352 -26.69 -9.85 6.22
C LEU A 352 -26.87 -9.72 4.71
N LEU A 353 -26.67 -10.81 3.96
CA LEU A 353 -26.95 -10.83 2.52
C LEU A 353 -28.44 -10.52 2.25
N GLN A 354 -29.36 -11.14 2.99
CA GLN A 354 -30.79 -10.88 2.84
C GLN A 354 -31.16 -9.42 3.16
N GLU A 355 -30.59 -8.84 4.21
CA GLU A 355 -30.85 -7.44 4.57
C GLU A 355 -30.31 -6.46 3.52
N ILE A 356 -29.11 -6.70 2.98
CA ILE A 356 -28.54 -5.86 1.92
C ILE A 356 -29.35 -6.01 0.62
N MET A 357 -29.79 -7.23 0.28
CA MET A 357 -30.71 -7.46 -0.84
C MET A 357 -32.05 -6.74 -0.65
N ARG A 358 -32.61 -6.75 0.57
CA ARG A 358 -33.86 -6.05 0.90
C ARG A 358 -33.74 -4.54 0.71
N ARG A 359 -32.58 -3.96 1.01
CA ARG A 359 -32.27 -2.54 0.84
C ARG A 359 -31.65 -2.19 -0.51
N SER A 360 -31.51 -3.14 -1.44
CA SER A 360 -30.80 -2.93 -2.72
C SER A 360 -31.32 -1.75 -3.55
N ASN A 361 -32.64 -1.48 -3.48
CA ASN A 361 -33.27 -0.32 -4.12
C ASN A 361 -32.79 1.04 -3.55
N GLU A 362 -32.40 1.11 -2.28
CA GLU A 362 -31.81 2.33 -1.67
C GLU A 362 -30.49 2.71 -2.36
N TYR A 363 -29.84 1.73 -3.01
CA TYR A 363 -28.56 1.88 -3.71
C TYR A 363 -28.71 1.81 -5.24
N ASN A 364 -29.93 1.81 -5.78
CA ASN A 364 -30.22 1.61 -7.21
C ASN A 364 -29.59 0.34 -7.80
N LYS A 365 -29.48 -0.75 -7.02
CA LYS A 365 -28.97 -2.04 -7.50
C LYS A 365 -30.09 -3.08 -7.50
N ALA A 366 -30.08 -3.97 -8.48
CA ALA A 366 -30.96 -5.14 -8.47
C ALA A 366 -30.46 -6.17 -7.45
N THR A 367 -31.40 -6.91 -6.86
CA THR A 367 -31.15 -8.00 -5.91
C THR A 367 -30.16 -9.04 -6.45
N GLU A 368 -30.26 -9.36 -7.74
CA GLU A 368 -29.40 -10.30 -8.45
C GLU A 368 -27.96 -9.79 -8.55
N VAL A 369 -27.76 -8.47 -8.66
CA VAL A 369 -26.43 -7.85 -8.68
C VAL A 369 -25.79 -7.94 -7.30
N ILE A 370 -26.52 -7.63 -6.23
CA ILE A 370 -26.01 -7.80 -4.86
C ILE A 370 -25.61 -9.26 -4.62
N ARG A 371 -26.47 -10.20 -5.01
CA ARG A 371 -26.17 -11.62 -4.91
C ARG A 371 -24.96 -12.00 -5.77
N SER A 372 -24.76 -11.38 -6.95
CA SER A 372 -23.67 -11.68 -7.87
C SER A 372 -22.32 -11.08 -7.48
N ILE A 373 -22.29 -10.15 -6.51
CA ILE A 373 -21.06 -9.56 -5.97
C ILE A 373 -20.75 -9.96 -4.52
N TRP A 374 -21.68 -10.61 -3.80
CA TRP A 374 -21.45 -11.01 -2.40
C TRP A 374 -20.21 -11.92 -2.23
N PRO A 375 -19.30 -11.65 -1.26
CA PRO A 375 -18.06 -12.41 -1.05
C PRO A 375 -18.29 -13.86 -0.61
N PHE A 376 -19.18 -14.07 0.36
CA PHE A 376 -19.28 -15.35 1.07
C PHE A 376 -20.57 -16.06 0.70
N ARG A 377 -20.62 -16.65 -0.49
CA ARG A 377 -21.79 -17.44 -0.93
C ARG A 377 -21.67 -18.87 -0.47
N GLU A 378 -22.82 -19.48 -0.21
CA GLU A 378 -22.91 -20.93 -0.14
C GLU A 378 -22.45 -21.52 -1.48
N LYS A 379 -21.51 -22.46 -1.43
CA LYS A 379 -21.11 -23.22 -2.62
C LYS A 379 -22.35 -24.01 -3.07
N ALA A 380 -22.76 -23.79 -4.32
CA ALA A 380 -23.86 -24.51 -4.95
C ALA A 380 -23.55 -26.00 -5.12
#